data_AF-A0A958LKP7-F1
#
_entry.id   AF-A0A958LKP7-F1
#
_cell.length_a   1.000
_cell.length_b   1.000
_cell.length_c   1.000
_cell.angle_alpha   90.00
_cell.angle_beta   90.00
_cell.angle_gamma   90.00
#
_symmetry.space_group_name_H-M   'P 1'
#
loop_
_entity.id
_entity.type
_entity.pdbx_description
1 polymer ?
#
loop_
_entity_poly.entity_id
_entity_poly.type
_entity_poly.pdbx_seq_one_letter_code
_entity_poly.pdbx_strand_id
1 'polypeptide(L)'
;MKLRQILKINFLILGLVVVVMVMFRLKDKGLNENIQAVMGLSPGAQAPLARVQEVTWCETRVSSLEMEGLRLFQEGLKWFMETDGKKEADFVSVEKWFGRYCTLDVDPVVLEGLKLDQFNPLFTISFVKGPQQHVLKSGDGVYLWGNQAFRSPELDEALRSLPDLPQRVLQ
;
A
#
# COMPACT_ATOMS: atom_id res chain seq x y z
N MET A 1 -54.14 20.40 -6.53
CA MET A 1 -53.87 19.36 -5.52
C MET A 1 -52.81 18.33 -5.94
N LYS A 2 -52.78 17.87 -7.21
CA LYS A 2 -51.86 16.81 -7.69
C LYS A 2 -50.35 17.18 -7.68
N LEU A 3 -50.00 18.44 -7.96
CA LEU A 3 -48.59 18.88 -8.04
C LEU A 3 -47.83 18.78 -6.70
N ARG A 4 -48.51 19.08 -5.58
CA ARG A 4 -47.91 19.03 -4.23
C ARG A 4 -47.62 17.59 -3.79
N GLN A 5 -48.38 16.62 -4.27
CA GLN A 5 -48.13 15.20 -3.99
C GLN A 5 -46.95 14.66 -4.81
N ILE A 6 -46.83 15.04 -6.09
CA ILE A 6 -45.71 14.66 -6.96
C ILE A 6 -44.38 15.20 -6.42
N LEU A 7 -44.35 16.46 -5.98
CA LEU A 7 -43.16 17.07 -5.36
C LEU A 7 -42.70 16.35 -4.10
N LYS A 8 -43.64 15.95 -3.23
CA LYS A 8 -43.34 15.20 -2.01
C LYS A 8 -42.76 13.82 -2.30
N ILE A 9 -43.30 13.13 -3.30
CA ILE A 9 -42.83 11.80 -3.71
C ILE A 9 -41.42 11.89 -4.30
N ASN A 10 -41.17 12.86 -5.18
CA ASN A 10 -39.83 13.06 -5.76
C ASN A 10 -38.80 13.40 -4.67
N PHE A 11 -39.16 14.22 -3.67
CA PHE A 11 -38.27 14.54 -2.57
C PHE A 11 -37.96 13.32 -1.70
N LEU A 12 -38.96 12.46 -1.43
CA LEU A 12 -38.77 11.22 -0.69
C LEU A 12 -37.88 10.23 -1.44
N ILE A 13 -38.08 10.07 -2.76
CA ILE A 13 -37.25 9.19 -3.59
C ILE A 13 -35.81 9.71 -3.64
N LEU A 14 -35.62 11.01 -3.83
CA LEU A 14 -34.29 11.61 -3.90
C LEU A 14 -33.54 11.50 -2.57
N GLY A 15 -34.23 11.68 -1.44
CA GLY A 15 -33.68 11.44 -0.11
C GLY A 15 -33.26 9.97 0.10
N LEU A 16 -34.10 9.02 -0.33
CA LEU A 16 -33.78 7.60 -0.25
C LEU A 16 -32.53 7.25 -1.08
N VAL A 17 -32.44 7.77 -2.31
CA VAL A 17 -31.28 7.56 -3.19
C VAL A 17 -30.00 8.10 -2.55
N VAL A 18 -30.05 9.28 -1.95
CA VAL A 18 -28.89 9.87 -1.24
C VAL A 18 -28.46 8.99 -0.08
N VAL A 19 -29.39 8.52 0.75
CA VAL A 19 -29.07 7.66 1.91
C VAL A 19 -28.44 6.33 1.46
N VAL A 20 -29.01 5.69 0.45
CA VAL A 20 -28.49 4.43 -0.10
C VAL A 20 -27.09 4.66 -0.69
N MET A 21 -26.89 5.75 -1.43
CA MET A 21 -25.58 6.09 -2.02
C MET A 21 -24.52 6.33 -0.94
N VAL A 22 -24.88 7.00 0.16
CA VAL A 22 -24.00 7.21 1.31
C VAL A 22 -23.67 5.88 1.98
N MET A 23 -24.65 5.00 2.21
CA MET A 23 -24.41 3.68 2.81
C MET A 23 -23.49 2.81 1.95
N PHE A 24 -23.67 2.79 0.62
CA PHE A 24 -22.76 2.08 -0.28
C PHE A 24 -21.35 2.66 -0.26
N ARG A 25 -21.22 4.00 -0.26
CA ARG A 25 -19.91 4.67 -0.16
C ARG A 25 -19.20 4.36 1.15
N LEU A 26 -19.93 4.27 2.27
CA LEU A 26 -19.37 3.93 3.58
C LEU A 26 -18.92 2.46 3.66
N LYS A 27 -19.67 1.54 3.03
CA LYS A 27 -19.34 0.11 3.02
C LYS A 27 -18.11 -0.21 2.16
N ASP A 28 -17.94 0.47 1.03
CA ASP A 28 -16.86 0.16 0.08
C ASP A 28 -15.56 0.93 0.33
N LYS A 29 -15.58 2.05 1.07
CA LYS A 29 -14.41 2.94 1.21
C LYS A 29 -14.02 3.35 2.63
N GLY A 30 -14.78 2.96 3.67
CA GLY A 30 -14.57 3.50 5.01
C GLY A 30 -14.85 5.02 5.08
N LEU A 31 -15.02 5.57 6.29
CA LEU A 31 -15.24 7.01 6.45
C LEU A 31 -13.95 7.77 6.11
N ASN A 32 -14.01 8.55 5.03
CA ASN A 32 -13.02 9.56 4.68
C ASN A 32 -12.77 10.49 5.90
N GLU A 33 -11.50 10.69 6.27
CA GLU A 33 -11.06 11.40 7.49
C GLU A 33 -11.68 12.81 7.63
N ASN A 34 -11.98 13.46 6.51
CA ASN A 34 -12.60 14.79 6.49
C ASN A 34 -14.03 14.85 7.07
N ILE A 35 -14.77 13.74 7.08
CA ILE A 35 -16.13 13.72 7.68
C ILE A 35 -16.05 13.57 9.21
N GLN A 36 -15.01 12.89 9.71
CA GLN A 36 -14.81 12.71 11.16
C GLN A 36 -14.43 14.03 11.84
N ALA A 37 -13.67 14.89 11.16
CA ALA A 37 -13.32 16.22 11.63
C ALA A 37 -14.53 17.16 11.75
N VAL A 38 -15.51 17.04 10.86
CA VAL A 38 -16.72 17.89 10.85
C VAL A 38 -17.75 17.45 11.90
N MET A 39 -17.73 16.18 12.32
CA MET A 39 -18.67 15.65 13.33
C MET A 39 -18.16 15.75 14.78
N GLY A 40 -16.99 16.35 15.04
CA GLY A 40 -16.52 16.62 16.40
C GLY A 40 -16.24 15.37 17.25
N LEU A 41 -16.04 14.21 16.62
CA LEU A 41 -15.75 12.94 17.29
C LEU A 41 -14.25 12.71 17.52
N SER A 42 -13.41 13.75 17.41
CA SER A 42 -11.97 13.60 17.63
C SER A 42 -11.63 13.79 19.11
N PRO A 43 -11.19 12.75 19.83
CA PRO A 43 -10.69 12.92 21.18
C PRO A 43 -9.27 13.48 21.12
N GLY A 44 -9.09 14.67 21.68
CA GLY A 44 -7.79 15.16 22.11
C GLY A 44 -6.89 15.71 21.01
N ALA A 45 -6.94 17.03 20.84
CA ALA A 45 -5.81 17.79 20.35
C ALA A 45 -4.62 17.62 21.31
N GLN A 46 -3.80 16.61 21.06
CA GLN A 46 -2.44 16.53 21.58
C GLN A 46 -1.51 16.89 20.42
N ALA A 47 -0.52 17.73 20.71
CA ALA A 47 0.51 18.19 19.79
C ALA A 47 1.04 17.04 18.91
N PRO A 48 1.44 17.30 17.64
CA PRO A 48 1.96 16.25 16.78
C PRO A 48 3.35 15.85 17.30
N LEU A 49 3.38 14.92 18.27
CA LEU A 49 4.41 13.89 18.27
C LEU A 49 4.44 13.37 16.85
N ALA A 50 5.59 13.43 16.18
CA ALA A 50 5.77 12.91 14.84
C ALA A 50 5.09 11.54 14.77
N ARG A 51 3.90 11.49 14.15
CA ARG A 51 3.10 10.27 14.12
C ARG A 51 3.83 9.40 13.12
N VAL A 52 4.62 8.47 13.63
CA VAL A 52 5.09 7.32 12.85
C VAL A 52 3.84 6.74 12.20
N GLN A 53 3.84 6.77 10.87
CA GLN A 53 2.73 6.25 10.09
C GLN A 53 3.11 4.84 9.66
N GLU A 54 2.17 3.92 9.72
CA GLU A 54 2.37 2.57 9.20
C GLU A 54 1.94 2.51 7.74
N VAL A 55 2.76 1.86 6.92
CA VAL A 55 2.48 1.63 5.49
C VAL A 55 2.58 0.13 5.22
N THR A 56 1.45 -0.49 4.86
CA THR A 56 1.41 -1.91 4.45
C THR A 56 1.54 -2.03 2.95
N TRP A 57 2.71 -2.47 2.44
CA TRP A 57 2.97 -2.57 0.99
C TRP A 57 2.68 -3.93 0.38
N CYS A 58 2.31 -4.92 1.20
CA CYS A 58 1.70 -6.17 0.73
C CYS A 58 0.26 -6.35 1.18
N GLU A 59 -0.63 -5.51 0.65
CA GLU A 59 -2.09 -5.59 0.90
C GLU A 59 -2.67 -6.98 0.62
N THR A 60 -2.12 -7.68 -0.38
CA THR A 60 -2.49 -9.05 -0.71
C THR A 60 -1.25 -9.92 -0.85
N ARG A 61 -1.47 -11.23 -1.02
CA ARG A 61 -0.38 -12.19 -1.19
C ARG A 61 0.51 -11.79 -2.37
N VAL A 62 1.79 -11.57 -2.08
CA VAL A 62 2.81 -11.25 -3.07
C VAL A 62 3.07 -12.46 -3.96
N SER A 63 3.15 -12.25 -5.27
CA SER A 63 3.49 -13.28 -6.26
C SER A 63 4.92 -13.09 -6.80
N SER A 64 5.39 -11.85 -6.91
CA SER A 64 6.77 -11.56 -7.26
C SER A 64 7.23 -10.20 -6.73
N LEU A 65 8.52 -10.08 -6.50
CA LEU A 65 9.25 -8.85 -6.21
C LEU A 65 10.46 -8.80 -7.14
N GLU A 66 10.54 -7.77 -7.96
CA GLU A 66 11.59 -7.57 -8.95
C GLU A 66 12.31 -6.25 -8.69
N MET A 67 13.63 -6.32 -8.59
CA MET A 67 14.53 -5.18 -8.44
C MET A 67 15.72 -5.36 -9.38
N GLU A 68 16.56 -4.33 -9.48
CA GLU A 68 17.75 -4.39 -10.33
C GLU A 68 18.64 -5.58 -9.94
N GLY A 69 18.79 -6.55 -10.85
CA GLY A 69 19.64 -7.73 -10.67
C GLY A 69 19.10 -8.80 -9.71
N LEU A 70 17.88 -8.66 -9.18
CA LEU A 70 17.26 -9.68 -8.32
C LEU A 70 15.77 -9.79 -8.58
N ARG A 71 15.31 -11.02 -8.80
CA ARG A 71 13.88 -11.34 -8.89
C ARG A 71 13.52 -12.46 -7.92
N LEU A 72 12.62 -12.19 -6.99
CA LEU A 72 11.99 -13.18 -6.12
C LEU A 72 10.58 -13.44 -6.65
N PHE A 73 10.22 -14.69 -6.93
CA PHE A 73 8.89 -15.01 -7.46
C PHE A 73 8.39 -16.39 -7.01
N GLN A 74 7.07 -16.55 -7.00
CA GLN A 74 6.41 -17.79 -6.62
C GLN A 74 5.97 -18.57 -7.87
N GLU A 75 6.36 -19.84 -7.96
CA GLU A 75 5.75 -20.80 -8.91
C GLU A 75 5.14 -21.97 -8.12
N GLY A 76 3.81 -22.10 -8.21
CA GLY A 76 3.06 -23.07 -7.42
C GLY A 76 3.18 -22.77 -5.92
N LEU A 77 3.82 -23.68 -5.17
CA LEU A 77 4.06 -23.55 -3.72
C LEU A 77 5.50 -23.17 -3.38
N LYS A 78 6.37 -23.00 -4.38
CA LYS A 78 7.80 -22.77 -4.19
C LYS A 78 8.16 -21.33 -4.51
N TRP A 79 9.12 -20.80 -3.77
CA TRP A 79 9.73 -19.51 -4.04
C TRP A 79 11.05 -19.72 -4.78
N PHE A 80 11.32 -18.84 -5.74
CA PHE A 80 12.53 -18.85 -6.53
C PHE A 80 13.16 -17.48 -6.49
N MET A 81 14.49 -17.46 -6.36
CA MET A 81 15.29 -16.25 -6.47
C MET A 81 16.18 -16.37 -7.70
N GLU A 82 16.19 -15.31 -8.51
CA GLU A 82 16.95 -15.21 -9.73
C GLU A 82 17.85 -13.97 -9.62
N THR A 83 19.15 -14.21 -9.40
CA THR A 83 20.21 -13.20 -9.34
C THR A 83 21.32 -13.55 -10.33
N ASP A 84 21.83 -14.78 -10.22
CA ASP A 84 22.75 -15.43 -11.15
C ASP A 84 22.26 -16.86 -11.38
N GLY A 85 21.13 -16.95 -12.10
CA GLY A 85 20.37 -18.18 -12.32
C GLY A 85 19.26 -18.42 -11.27
N LYS A 86 18.34 -19.33 -11.61
CA LYS A 86 17.17 -19.67 -10.80
C LYS A 86 17.55 -20.63 -9.67
N LYS A 87 17.41 -20.18 -8.43
CA LYS A 87 17.61 -20.99 -7.20
C LYS A 87 16.32 -21.05 -6.40
N GLU A 88 16.05 -22.19 -5.76
CA GLU A 88 14.87 -22.33 -4.90
C GLU A 88 15.15 -21.61 -3.57
N ALA A 89 14.34 -20.61 -3.23
CA ALA A 89 14.43 -19.91 -1.96
C ALA A 89 13.65 -20.69 -0.88
N ASP A 90 14.16 -20.73 0.34
CA ASP A 90 13.47 -21.40 1.45
C ASP A 90 12.12 -20.73 1.73
N PHE A 91 11.03 -21.48 1.55
CA PHE A 91 9.67 -20.98 1.67
C PHE A 91 9.42 -20.30 3.02
N VAL A 92 9.84 -20.94 4.12
CA VAL A 92 9.60 -20.43 5.48
C VAL A 92 10.34 -19.10 5.69
N SER A 93 11.57 -19.00 5.18
CA SER A 93 12.37 -17.79 5.29
C SER A 93 11.77 -16.63 4.50
N VAL A 94 11.28 -16.88 3.28
CA VAL A 94 10.62 -15.87 2.44
C VAL A 94 9.33 -15.37 3.09
N GLU A 95 8.46 -16.27 3.57
CA GLU A 95 7.20 -15.88 4.21
C GLU A 95 7.45 -15.12 5.53
N LYS A 96 8.48 -15.49 6.30
CA LYS A 96 8.91 -14.73 7.47
C LYS A 96 9.43 -13.33 7.11
N TRP A 97 10.18 -13.23 6.02
CA TRP A 97 10.69 -11.95 5.53
C TRP A 97 9.54 -11.02 5.15
N PHE A 98 8.56 -11.51 4.38
CA PHE A 98 7.34 -10.74 4.08
C PHE A 98 6.58 -10.43 5.37
N GLY A 99 6.38 -11.39 6.26
CA GLY A 99 5.69 -11.16 7.53
C GLY A 99 6.33 -10.09 8.41
N ARG A 100 7.67 -9.98 8.39
CA ARG A 100 8.42 -8.95 9.13
C ARG A 100 8.32 -7.57 8.48
N TYR A 101 8.44 -7.50 7.16
CA TYR A 101 8.57 -6.23 6.45
C TYR A 101 7.31 -5.77 5.72
N CYS A 102 6.19 -6.49 5.81
CA CYS A 102 4.96 -6.14 5.07
C CYS A 102 4.39 -4.79 5.48
N THR A 103 4.43 -4.52 6.77
CA THR A 103 4.06 -3.25 7.38
C THR A 103 5.35 -2.57 7.79
N LEU A 104 5.50 -1.32 7.38
CA LEU A 104 6.68 -0.52 7.62
C LEU A 104 6.32 0.68 8.47
N ASP A 105 7.18 0.99 9.44
CA ASP A 105 7.18 2.29 10.08
C ASP A 105 7.79 3.32 9.13
N VAL A 106 7.05 4.41 8.90
CA VAL A 106 7.45 5.46 7.96
C VAL A 106 7.34 6.86 8.54
N ASP A 107 8.27 7.70 8.10
CA ASP A 107 8.22 9.14 8.26
C ASP A 107 7.60 9.76 7.00
N PRO A 108 6.38 10.32 7.07
CA PRO A 108 5.72 10.89 5.90
C PRO A 108 6.47 12.13 5.39
N VAL A 109 6.58 12.24 4.08
CA VAL A 109 7.18 13.39 3.38
C VAL A 109 6.10 14.07 2.55
N VAL A 110 6.02 15.40 2.66
CA VAL A 110 5.07 16.19 1.87
C VAL A 110 5.44 16.10 0.39
N LEU A 111 4.48 15.71 -0.45
CA LEU A 111 4.67 15.56 -1.90
C LEU A 111 4.87 16.90 -2.64
N GLU A 112 4.34 17.99 -2.09
CA GLU A 112 4.44 19.31 -2.71
C GLU A 112 5.91 19.74 -2.85
N GLY A 113 6.32 20.01 -4.08
CA GLY A 113 7.70 20.44 -4.40
C GLY A 113 8.67 19.29 -4.69
N LEU A 114 8.26 18.02 -4.51
CA LEU A 114 9.04 16.89 -5.01
C LEU A 114 8.94 16.85 -6.54
N LYS A 115 10.10 16.76 -7.20
CA LYS A 115 10.14 16.64 -8.66
C LYS A 115 10.22 15.16 -9.04
N LEU A 116 9.26 14.70 -9.83
CA LEU A 116 9.14 13.28 -10.22
C LEU A 116 10.34 12.79 -11.06
N ASP A 117 11.05 13.69 -11.74
CA ASP A 117 12.27 13.39 -12.51
C ASP A 117 13.45 12.95 -11.62
N GLN A 118 13.38 13.18 -10.31
CA GLN A 118 14.39 12.74 -9.35
C GLN A 118 14.18 11.30 -8.86
N PHE A 119 13.05 10.68 -9.20
CA PHE A 119 12.69 9.34 -8.75
C PHE A 119 13.01 8.30 -9.80
N ASN A 120 13.75 7.27 -9.39
CA ASN A 120 14.05 6.12 -10.22
C ASN A 120 13.29 4.88 -9.72
N PRO A 121 12.86 3.97 -10.60
CA PRO A 121 12.30 2.69 -10.19
C PRO A 121 13.25 1.94 -9.26
N LEU A 122 12.78 1.57 -8.07
CA LEU A 122 13.55 0.83 -7.08
C LEU A 122 13.22 -0.67 -7.17
N PHE A 123 11.94 -0.99 -7.05
CA PHE A 123 11.44 -2.34 -7.24
C PHE A 123 9.99 -2.32 -7.69
N THR A 124 9.57 -3.45 -8.22
CA THR A 124 8.20 -3.71 -8.64
C THR A 124 7.67 -4.92 -7.90
N ILE A 125 6.50 -4.77 -7.27
CA ILE A 125 5.80 -5.84 -6.58
C ILE A 125 4.58 -6.26 -7.39
N SER A 126 4.42 -7.56 -7.57
CA SER A 126 3.24 -8.17 -8.17
C SER A 126 2.51 -8.98 -7.12
N PHE A 127 1.19 -9.02 -7.25
CA PHE A 127 0.32 -9.74 -6.34
C PHE A 127 -0.34 -10.91 -7.03
N VAL A 128 -0.80 -11.89 -6.25
CA VAL A 128 -1.66 -12.98 -6.76
C VAL A 128 -3.00 -12.41 -7.23
N LYS A 129 -3.49 -11.35 -6.58
CA LYS A 129 -4.70 -10.62 -6.97
C LYS A 129 -4.46 -9.13 -6.82
N GLY A 130 -4.64 -8.38 -7.90
CA GLY A 130 -4.52 -6.92 -7.89
C GLY A 130 -3.53 -6.41 -8.92
N PRO A 131 -3.43 -5.08 -9.07
CA PRO A 131 -2.47 -4.46 -9.98
C PRO A 131 -1.05 -4.62 -9.45
N GLN A 132 -0.10 -4.73 -10.37
CA GLN A 132 1.32 -4.56 -10.06
C GLN A 132 1.56 -3.15 -9.53
N GLN A 133 2.46 -3.01 -8.56
CA GLN A 133 2.79 -1.73 -7.96
C GLN A 133 4.29 -1.47 -8.07
N HIS A 134 4.64 -0.21 -8.29
CA HIS A 134 6.01 0.24 -8.44
C HIS A 134 6.36 1.13 -7.27
N VAL A 135 7.53 0.88 -6.68
CA VAL A 135 8.13 1.75 -5.68
C VAL A 135 9.29 2.46 -6.33
N LEU A 136 9.31 3.79 -6.22
CA LEU A 136 10.39 4.61 -6.72
C LEU A 136 11.22 5.14 -5.56
N LYS A 137 12.50 5.43 -5.79
CA LYS A 137 13.41 6.04 -4.83
C LYS A 137 14.06 7.28 -5.44
N SER A 138 14.08 8.37 -4.67
CA SER A 138 14.84 9.57 -5.01
C SER A 138 16.29 9.46 -4.53
N GLY A 139 17.18 10.29 -5.09
CA GLY A 139 18.57 10.39 -4.63
C GLY A 139 18.72 10.77 -3.15
N ASP A 140 17.74 11.48 -2.60
CA ASP A 140 17.72 11.94 -1.19
C ASP A 140 17.15 10.89 -0.21
N GLY A 141 16.87 9.68 -0.69
CA GLY A 141 16.37 8.57 0.12
C GLY A 141 14.86 8.62 0.43
N VAL A 142 14.10 9.45 -0.29
CA VAL A 142 12.62 9.45 -0.22
C VAL A 142 12.07 8.39 -1.16
N TYR A 143 11.15 7.57 -0.65
CA TYR A 143 10.37 6.59 -1.40
C TYR A 143 9.08 7.22 -1.90
N LEU A 144 8.66 6.84 -3.11
CA LEU A 144 7.36 7.15 -3.65
C LEU A 144 6.63 5.85 -3.97
N TRP A 145 5.45 5.68 -3.37
CA TRP A 145 4.60 4.52 -3.61
C TRP A 145 3.15 4.98 -3.76
N GLY A 146 2.57 4.74 -4.94
CA GLY A 146 1.26 5.30 -5.30
C GLY A 146 1.26 6.83 -5.22
N ASN A 147 0.49 7.38 -4.28
CA ASN A 147 0.41 8.82 -4.03
C ASN A 147 0.90 9.17 -2.60
N GLN A 148 1.90 8.44 -2.10
CA GLN A 148 2.50 8.65 -0.79
C GLN A 148 4.01 8.75 -0.96
N ALA A 149 4.60 9.78 -0.34
CA ALA A 149 6.05 9.91 -0.21
C ALA A 149 6.44 9.73 1.25
N PHE A 150 7.50 8.95 1.49
CA PHE A 150 7.93 8.64 2.85
C PHE A 150 9.40 8.23 2.92
N ARG A 151 9.96 8.20 4.13
CA ARG A 151 11.24 7.57 4.44
C ARG A 151 10.99 6.40 5.37
N SER A 152 11.70 5.30 5.16
CA SER A 152 11.60 4.13 6.04
C SER A 152 12.95 3.41 6.12
N PRO A 153 13.62 3.43 7.28
CA PRO A 153 14.85 2.66 7.48
C PRO A 153 14.59 1.15 7.46
N GLU A 154 13.36 0.73 7.78
CA GLU A 154 12.94 -0.67 7.70
C GLU A 154 12.88 -1.17 6.27
N LEU A 155 12.43 -0.34 5.32
CA LEU A 155 12.47 -0.70 3.90
C LEU A 155 13.91 -0.87 3.41
N ASP A 156 14.83 -0.01 3.85
CA ASP A 156 16.26 -0.17 3.56
C ASP A 156 16.85 -1.46 4.16
N GLU A 157 16.44 -1.86 5.36
CA GLU A 157 16.82 -3.16 5.95
C GLU A 157 16.20 -4.34 5.20
N ALA A 158 14.93 -4.24 4.81
CA ALA A 158 14.22 -5.26 4.06
C ALA A 158 14.96 -5.57 2.75
N LEU A 159 15.22 -4.53 1.94
CA LEU A 159 15.86 -4.67 0.64
C LEU A 159 17.30 -5.18 0.75
N ARG A 160 18.05 -4.76 1.79
CA ARG A 160 19.41 -5.26 2.04
C ARG A 160 19.45 -6.71 2.48
N SER A 161 18.46 -7.18 3.25
CA SER A 161 18.41 -8.56 3.74
C SER A 161 17.82 -9.56 2.75
N LEU A 162 17.14 -9.08 1.70
CA LEU A 162 16.51 -9.94 0.70
C LEU A 162 17.48 -10.88 -0.03
N PRO A 163 18.68 -10.45 -0.51
CA PRO A 163 19.64 -11.33 -1.17
C PRO A 163 20.19 -12.44 -0.26
N ASP A 164 20.20 -12.21 1.06
CA ASP A 164 20.77 -13.12 2.06
C ASP A 164 19.80 -14.24 2.48
N LEU A 165 18.58 -14.28 1.92
CA LEU A 165 17.64 -15.36 2.21
C LEU A 165 18.23 -16.72 1.83
N PRO A 166 18.03 -17.78 2.64
CA PRO A 166 18.56 -19.11 2.33
C PRO A 166 18.06 -19.67 0.99
N GLN A 167 19.00 -20.19 0.18
CA GLN A 167 18.72 -20.73 -1.15
C GLN A 167 19.25 -22.16 -1.28
N ARG A 168 18.57 -22.97 -2.10
CA ARG A 168 19.02 -24.30 -2.53
C ARG A 168 19.26 -24.29 -4.03
N VAL A 169 20.42 -24.81 -4.43
CA VAL A 169 20.75 -25.01 -5.84
C VAL A 169 19.89 -26.16 -6.37
N LEU A 170 19.15 -25.92 -7.44
CA LEU A 170 18.43 -26.95 -8.16
C LEU A 170 19.48 -27.80 -8.89
N GLN A 171 19.65 -29.06 -8.47
CA GLN A 171 20.46 -30.06 -9.16
C GLN A 171 19.64 -30.77 -10.22
#